data_AF-A0A962V2Z4-F1
#
_entry.id   AF-A0A962V2Z4-F1
#
_cell.length_a   1.000
_cell.length_b   1.000
_cell.length_c   1.000
_cell.angle_alpha   90.00
_cell.angle_beta   90.00
_cell.angle_gamma   90.00
#
_symmetry.space_group_name_H-M   'P 1'
#
loop_
_entity.id
_entity.type
_entity.pdbx_description
1 polymer ?
#
loop_
_entity_poly.entity_id
_entity_poly.type
_entity_poly.pdbx_seq_one_letter_code
_entity_poly.pdbx_strand_id
1 'polypeptide(L)' 'ETGNPIPKEPVLFMKATSAISGPNDPVILPKGSQKSDWEVELGIVIGKKASYVSEADAMQHVAGYVIVNDVSERE' A
#
# COMPACT_ATOMS: atom_id res chain seq x y z
N GLU A 1 -10.98 10.00 -10.89
CA GLU A 1 -10.02 10.74 -10.05
C GLU A 1 -8.81 11.28 -10.80
N THR A 2 -8.15 10.53 -11.70
CA THR A 2 -7.05 11.08 -12.55
C THR A 2 -7.38 11.16 -14.06
N GLY A 3 -8.50 10.58 -14.51
CA GLY A 3 -8.91 10.57 -15.91
C GLY A 3 -8.10 9.62 -16.81
N ASN A 4 -7.21 8.82 -16.22
CA ASN A 4 -6.39 7.87 -16.94
C ASN A 4 -7.20 6.63 -17.37
N PRO A 5 -6.88 6.02 -18.52
CA PRO A 5 -7.46 4.73 -18.92
C PRO A 5 -7.10 3.66 -17.90
N ILE A 6 -7.99 2.68 -17.73
CA ILE A 6 -7.73 1.53 -16.86
C ILE A 6 -6.47 0.81 -17.39
N PRO A 7 -5.42 0.69 -16.58
CA PRO A 7 -4.20 0.04 -17.02
C PRO A 7 -4.46 -1.46 -17.24
N LYS A 8 -3.83 -2.03 -18.27
CA LYS A 8 -3.96 -3.47 -18.57
C LYS A 8 -3.20 -4.35 -17.59
N GLU A 9 -2.25 -3.76 -16.87
CA GLU A 9 -1.36 -4.43 -15.93
C GLU A 9 -1.30 -3.61 -14.62
N PRO A 10 -1.07 -4.23 -13.46
CA PRO A 10 -0.92 -3.51 -12.20
C PRO A 10 0.26 -2.55 -12.22
N VAL A 11 0.07 -1.34 -11.70
CA VAL A 11 1.16 -0.39 -11.45
C VAL A 11 1.73 -0.68 -10.06
N LEU A 12 3.03 -0.96 -10.00
CA LEU A 12 3.70 -1.34 -8.76
C LEU A 12 4.70 -0.27 -8.33
N PHE A 13 4.69 0.07 -7.05
CA PHE A 13 5.72 0.86 -6.39
C PHE A 13 5.98 0.28 -4.99
N MET A 14 7.00 0.78 -4.30
CA MET A 14 7.34 0.33 -2.96
C MET A 14 7.44 1.52 -2.02
N LYS A 15 6.90 1.36 -0.82
CA LYS A 15 7.26 2.20 0.32
C LYS A 15 8.34 1.49 1.12
N ALA A 16 9.28 2.26 1.65
CA ALA A 16 10.30 1.73 2.55
C ALA A 16 9.64 1.18 3.82
N THR A 17 10.17 0.09 4.37
CA THR A 17 9.68 -0.49 5.65
C THR A 17 9.78 0.49 6.82
N SER A 18 10.65 1.49 6.73
CA SER A 18 10.75 2.58 7.69
C SER A 18 9.55 3.53 7.70
N ALA A 19 8.63 3.44 6.73
CA ALA A 19 7.39 4.22 6.70
C ALA A 19 6.26 3.60 7.52
N ILE A 20 6.42 2.36 8.01
CA ILE A 20 5.40 1.68 8.80
C ILE A 20 5.24 2.40 10.16
N SER A 21 4.01 2.68 10.54
CA SER A 21 3.62 3.25 11.83
C SER A 21 2.44 2.47 12.41
N GLY A 22 2.30 2.46 13.73
CA GLY A 22 1.17 1.85 14.41
C GLY A 22 -0.15 2.56 14.14
N PRO A 23 -1.29 1.91 14.41
CA PRO A 23 -2.62 2.44 14.08
C PRO A 23 -3.01 3.72 14.83
N ASN A 24 -2.31 4.05 15.93
CA ASN A 24 -2.52 5.26 16.72
C ASN A 24 -1.27 6.15 16.81
N ASP A 25 -0.24 5.83 16.02
CA ASP A 25 0.99 6.61 16.02
C ASP A 25 0.76 7.93 15.26
N PRO A 26 1.42 9.03 15.66
CA PRO A 26 1.30 10.29 14.94
C PRO A 26 1.97 10.18 13.56
N VAL A 27 1.30 10.70 12.53
CA VAL A 27 1.90 10.88 11.20
C VAL A 27 2.74 12.15 11.20
N ILE A 28 4.05 12.01 11.07
CA ILE A 28 4.98 13.14 11.02
C ILE A 28 5.11 13.61 9.58
N LEU A 29 4.61 14.81 9.29
CA LEU A 29 4.77 15.41 7.97
C LEU A 29 6.22 15.88 7.77
N PRO A 30 6.82 15.64 6.59
CA PRO A 30 8.13 16.18 6.25
C PRO A 30 8.18 17.70 6.37
N LYS A 31 9.35 18.25 6.74
CA LYS A 31 9.55 19.71 6.76
C LYS A 31 9.32 20.27 5.35
N GLY A 32 8.43 21.27 5.25
CA GLY A 32 8.10 21.89 3.97
C GLY A 32 7.08 21.12 3.13
N SER A 33 6.44 20.09 3.69
CA SER A 33 5.24 19.48 3.10
C SER A 33 4.18 20.55 2.81
N GLN A 34 3.64 20.53 1.60
CA GLN A 34 2.63 21.48 1.12
C GLN A 34 1.29 20.78 0.85
N LYS A 35 1.35 19.54 0.37
CA LYS A 35 0.20 18.76 -0.09
C LYS A 35 0.33 17.29 0.32
N SER A 36 0.34 17.08 1.63
CA SER A 36 0.18 15.75 2.20
C SER A 36 -1.27 15.30 2.10
N ASP A 37 -1.46 14.06 1.69
CA ASP A 37 -2.76 13.47 1.40
C ASP A 37 -2.84 12.06 1.98
N TRP A 38 -4.08 11.61 2.21
CA TRP A 38 -4.39 10.31 2.81
C TRP A 38 -5.08 9.41 1.78
N GLU A 39 -4.78 8.11 1.84
CA GLU A 39 -5.37 7.10 0.96
C GLU A 39 -5.64 5.85 1.81
N VAL A 40 -6.90 5.61 2.18
CA VAL A 40 -7.26 4.41 2.95
C VAL A 40 -7.38 3.22 2.02
N GLU A 41 -6.56 2.20 2.26
CA GLU A 41 -6.44 1.03 1.40
C GLU A 41 -6.59 -0.29 2.17
N LEU A 42 -6.92 -1.35 1.42
CA LEU A 42 -6.84 -2.73 1.90
C LEU A 42 -5.39 -3.22 1.82
N GLY A 43 -4.76 -3.46 2.96
CA GLY A 43 -3.47 -4.14 3.04
C GLY A 43 -3.62 -5.65 3.05
N ILE A 44 -2.75 -6.35 2.32
CA ILE A 44 -2.69 -7.82 2.28
C ILE A 44 -1.38 -8.27 2.93
N VAL A 45 -1.46 -9.10 3.96
CA VAL A 45 -0.27 -9.64 4.64
C VAL A 45 0.03 -11.03 4.10
N ILE A 46 1.21 -11.20 3.47
CA ILE A 46 1.66 -12.48 2.94
C ILE A 46 2.28 -13.34 4.05
N GLY A 47 1.75 -14.55 4.25
CA GLY A 47 2.17 -15.47 5.31
C GLY A 47 3.10 -16.60 4.87
N LYS A 48 3.19 -16.85 3.56
CA LYS A 48 3.99 -17.95 3.00
C LYS A 48 4.76 -17.47 1.78
N LYS A 49 6.01 -17.93 1.62
CA LYS A 49 6.81 -17.64 0.42
C LYS A 49 6.01 -17.97 -0.83
N ALA A 50 5.94 -17.02 -1.76
CA ALA A 50 5.19 -17.13 -3.01
C ALA A 50 6.12 -16.84 -4.19
N SER A 51 6.09 -17.69 -5.21
CA SER A 51 6.81 -17.50 -6.47
C SER A 51 6.10 -18.32 -7.55
N TYR A 52 5.74 -17.68 -8.68
CA TYR A 52 4.97 -18.30 -9.77
C TYR A 52 3.66 -18.97 -9.31
N VAL A 53 2.91 -18.31 -8.42
CA VAL A 53 1.62 -18.81 -7.88
C VAL A 53 0.49 -18.51 -8.87
N SER A 54 -0.41 -19.47 -9.08
CA SER A 54 -1.61 -19.29 -9.90
C SER A 54 -2.62 -18.37 -9.19
N GLU A 55 -3.51 -17.73 -9.94
CA GLU A 55 -4.59 -16.92 -9.34
C GLU A 55 -5.47 -17.75 -8.39
N ALA A 56 -5.78 -18.99 -8.78
CA ALA A 56 -6.61 -19.90 -7.99
C ALA A 56 -5.98 -20.28 -6.64
N ASP A 57 -4.64 -20.33 -6.57
CA ASP A 57 -3.91 -20.69 -5.35
C ASP A 57 -3.46 -19.48 -4.52
N ALA A 58 -3.58 -18.26 -5.05
CA ALA A 58 -3.04 -17.03 -4.43
C ALA A 58 -3.50 -16.85 -2.98
N MET A 59 -4.78 -17.12 -2.70
CA MET A 59 -5.37 -16.96 -1.37
C MET A 59 -4.78 -17.91 -0.31
N GLN A 60 -4.16 -19.02 -0.71
CA GLN A 60 -3.52 -19.95 0.23
C GLN A 60 -2.23 -19.38 0.86
N HIS A 61 -1.70 -18.29 0.30
CA HIS A 61 -0.50 -17.58 0.75
C HIS A 61 -0.79 -16.35 1.63
N VAL A 62 -2.04 -15.91 1.72
CA VAL A 62 -2.45 -14.74 2.50
C VAL A 62 -2.60 -15.13 3.98
N ALA A 63 -1.91 -14.43 4.88
CA ALA A 63 -2.07 -14.59 6.32
C ALA A 63 -3.30 -13.84 6.86
N GLY A 64 -3.63 -12.71 6.25
CA GLY A 64 -4.75 -11.88 6.65
C GLY A 64 -4.74 -10.53 5.95
N TYR A 65 -5.64 -9.66 6.42
CA TYR A 65 -5.87 -8.33 5.86
C TYR A 65 -5.76 -7.27 6.95
N VAL A 66 -5.35 -6.08 6.56
CA VAL A 66 -5.26 -4.91 7.43
C VAL A 66 -5.79 -3.67 6.71
N ILE A 67 -6.05 -2.60 7.46
CA ILE A 67 -6.27 -1.28 6.88
C ILE A 67 -4.91 -0.57 6.82
N VAL A 68 -4.63 0.07 5.69
CA VAL A 68 -3.42 0.88 5.47
C VAL A 68 -3.83 2.30 5.13
N ASN A 69 -3.05 3.29 5.59
CA ASN A 69 -3.13 4.65 5.09
C ASN A 69 -1.87 4.91 4.25
N ASP A 70 -2.00 4.94 2.92
CA ASP A 70 -0.90 5.26 2.01
C ASP A 70 -0.69 6.78 1.93
N VAL A 71 -0.10 7.34 2.99
CA VAL A 71 0.19 8.78 3.06
C VAL A 71 1.19 9.16 1.97
N SER A 72 0.84 10.20 1.21
CA SER A 72 1.59 10.69 0.07
C SER A 72 1.75 12.21 0.13
N GLU A 73 2.96 12.70 -0.18
CA GLU A 73 3.20 14.13 -0.45
C GLU A 73 3.18 14.33 -1.97
N ARG A 74 2.33 15.25 -2.45
CA ARG A 74 2.05 15.42 -3.89
C ARG A 74 2.68 16.67 -4.51
N GLU A 75 3.50 17.42 -3.77
CA GLU A 75 4.20 18.65 -4.22
C GLU A 75 5.68 18.68 -3.83
#